data_AF-A0A1V6ID81-F1
#
_entry.id   AF-A0A1V6ID81-F1
#
_cell.length_a   1.000
_cell.length_b   1.000
_cell.length_c   1.000
_cell.angle_alpha   90.00
_cell.angle_beta   90.00
_cell.angle_gamma   90.00
#
_symmetry.space_group_name_H-M   'P 1'
#
loop_
_entity.id
_entity.type
_entity.pdbx_description
1 polymer ?
#
loop_
_entity_poly.entity_id
_entity_poly.type
_entity_poly.pdbx_seq_one_letter_code
_entity_poly.pdbx_strand_id
1 'polypeptide(L)'
;MKKAHPSAFKGRLRNPELSFGLGWDITGLPRYDAFGIQVLGKSGGTGNYSTMVFTVPDKRLSVTVLTSGSQGGAMKIALDILDAVLHEKGLVPKSEKTVSIPPEAQRLPNDYDKFNGYYANGSNFVEIMFDADKSVVNIYTLKGHDKKLESTLIYNDGYYHDTKGNRFYFVNTKDEDYIVNFLPHEQIDTIAFQKIKTLQNPKALKIDIDNKIWLRRNVSWFESVMSTESHFAKSFLYKDLPGYVYFGGIKRIDSTEFAGMPFDAIRDQTELTLFEKDGTTCAWVSDLLYCPAETISILKDGENYVKINAEGFNEWFVAHASMVLGFAKPKNGRIIVFSSDGTVTYDSAVDSGDVYVARGDYIECAGVPKDVFTLKAKSVSAGERR
;
A
#
# COMPACT_ATOMS: atom_id res chain seq x y z
N MET A 1 -24.47 -12.05 -14.88
CA MET A 1 -23.19 -12.57 -14.35
C MET A 1 -22.06 -12.52 -15.38
N LYS A 2 -22.26 -12.96 -16.64
CA LYS A 2 -21.21 -12.97 -17.69
C LYS A 2 -20.95 -11.63 -18.43
N LYS A 3 -21.65 -10.56 -18.10
CA LYS A 3 -21.53 -9.27 -18.81
C LYS A 3 -20.66 -8.32 -18.00
N ALA A 4 -19.75 -7.64 -18.69
CA ALA A 4 -18.95 -6.58 -18.11
C ALA A 4 -19.83 -5.39 -17.71
N HIS A 5 -19.63 -4.88 -16.50
CA HIS A 5 -20.07 -3.56 -16.12
C HIS A 5 -19.11 -2.53 -16.74
N PRO A 6 -19.61 -1.47 -17.39
CA PRO A 6 -18.76 -0.47 -18.00
C PRO A 6 -18.00 0.32 -16.92
N SER A 7 -16.68 0.41 -17.05
CA SER A 7 -15.84 1.29 -16.24
C SER A 7 -16.08 2.76 -16.61
N ALA A 8 -15.67 3.68 -15.73
CA ALA A 8 -15.65 5.11 -16.03
C ALA A 8 -14.68 5.48 -17.18
N PHE A 9 -13.77 4.58 -17.51
CA PHE A 9 -12.69 4.71 -18.49
C PHE A 9 -12.97 4.02 -19.83
N LYS A 10 -14.11 3.32 -19.95
CA LYS A 10 -14.49 2.58 -21.15
C LYS A 10 -14.39 3.46 -22.41
N GLY A 11 -13.54 3.03 -23.35
CA GLY A 11 -13.30 3.73 -24.61
C GLY A 11 -12.44 5.00 -24.50
N ARG A 12 -11.76 5.20 -23.37
CA ARG A 12 -10.90 6.38 -23.13
C ARG A 12 -9.42 6.03 -22.91
N LEU A 13 -9.11 4.75 -22.77
CA LEU A 13 -7.75 4.21 -22.73
C LEU A 13 -7.36 3.64 -24.09
N ARG A 14 -6.08 3.35 -24.29
CA ARG A 14 -5.54 2.91 -25.60
C ARG A 14 -5.91 1.45 -25.89
N ASN A 15 -5.92 0.63 -24.86
CA ASN A 15 -6.23 -0.79 -24.88
C ASN A 15 -7.48 -1.07 -24.02
N PRO A 16 -8.07 -2.28 -24.13
CA PRO A 16 -9.14 -2.69 -23.24
C PRO A 16 -8.72 -2.67 -21.77
N GLU A 17 -9.68 -2.51 -20.88
CA GLU A 17 -9.45 -2.54 -19.44
C GLU A 17 -9.86 -3.87 -18.83
N LEU A 18 -9.55 -4.05 -17.55
CA LEU A 18 -10.18 -5.11 -16.76
C LEU A 18 -11.72 -4.99 -16.83
N SER A 19 -12.35 -6.12 -17.10
CA SER A 19 -13.79 -6.22 -17.31
C SER A 19 -14.47 -6.81 -16.08
N PHE A 20 -15.06 -5.96 -15.24
CA PHE A 20 -15.67 -6.41 -13.98
C PHE A 20 -17.10 -6.93 -14.18
N GLY A 21 -17.42 -8.03 -13.50
CA GLY A 21 -18.77 -8.61 -13.44
C GLY A 21 -19.27 -8.73 -12.00
N LEU A 22 -20.51 -9.17 -11.82
CA LEU A 22 -21.01 -9.49 -10.48
C LEU A 22 -20.22 -10.67 -9.89
N GLY A 23 -19.33 -10.36 -8.94
CA GLY A 23 -18.45 -11.33 -8.29
C GLY A 23 -17.25 -11.79 -9.13
N TRP A 24 -17.00 -11.21 -10.29
CA TRP A 24 -15.86 -11.54 -11.16
C TRP A 24 -14.97 -10.32 -11.35
N ASP A 25 -13.66 -10.48 -11.17
CA ASP A 25 -12.68 -9.43 -11.46
C ASP A 25 -12.45 -9.28 -12.97
N ILE A 26 -12.69 -10.37 -13.71
CA ILE A 26 -12.47 -10.49 -15.15
C ILE A 26 -13.68 -11.21 -15.75
N THR A 27 -14.28 -10.64 -16.78
CA THR A 27 -15.41 -11.23 -17.54
C THR A 27 -15.06 -11.56 -18.99
N GLY A 28 -13.86 -11.18 -19.40
CA GLY A 28 -13.21 -11.46 -20.68
C GLY A 28 -11.77 -10.95 -20.63
N LEU A 29 -10.89 -11.57 -21.41
CA LEU A 29 -9.52 -11.13 -21.60
C LEU A 29 -9.27 -11.00 -23.11
N PRO A 30 -8.78 -9.84 -23.61
CA PRO A 30 -8.67 -9.58 -25.04
C PRO A 30 -7.94 -10.68 -25.82
N ARG A 31 -6.90 -11.26 -25.23
CA ARG A 31 -6.14 -12.36 -25.82
C ARG A 31 -6.95 -13.63 -26.11
N TYR A 32 -8.00 -13.90 -25.36
CA TYR A 32 -8.89 -15.05 -25.56
C TYR A 32 -10.16 -14.66 -26.30
N ASP A 33 -10.63 -13.43 -26.09
CA ASP A 33 -11.77 -12.86 -26.81
C ASP A 33 -11.49 -12.84 -28.33
N ALA A 34 -10.23 -12.63 -28.74
CA ALA A 34 -9.78 -12.73 -30.13
C ALA A 34 -10.03 -14.11 -30.79
N PHE A 35 -10.17 -15.17 -29.99
CA PHE A 35 -10.49 -16.53 -30.44
C PHE A 35 -11.95 -16.91 -30.14
N GLY A 36 -12.79 -15.96 -29.73
CA GLY A 36 -14.17 -16.20 -29.32
C GLY A 36 -14.30 -17.00 -28.02
N ILE A 37 -13.29 -16.93 -27.14
CA ILE A 37 -13.24 -17.68 -25.88
C ILE A 37 -13.43 -16.72 -24.71
N GLN A 38 -14.59 -16.79 -24.06
CA GLN A 38 -14.84 -16.02 -22.85
C GLN A 38 -14.13 -16.65 -21.65
N VAL A 39 -13.28 -15.86 -21.00
CA VAL A 39 -12.63 -16.22 -19.73
C VAL A 39 -13.16 -15.37 -18.59
N LEU A 40 -13.64 -16.03 -17.54
CA LEU A 40 -14.00 -15.41 -16.27
C LEU A 40 -12.85 -15.61 -15.29
N GLY A 41 -12.52 -14.58 -14.52
CA GLY A 41 -11.42 -14.62 -13.57
C GLY A 41 -11.76 -13.98 -12.24
N LYS A 42 -11.31 -14.59 -11.15
CA LYS A 42 -11.36 -14.01 -9.81
C LYS A 42 -10.04 -14.22 -9.09
N SER A 43 -9.47 -13.11 -8.65
CA SER A 43 -8.32 -13.09 -7.77
C SER A 43 -8.77 -13.15 -6.31
N GLY A 44 -7.94 -13.71 -5.45
CA GLY A 44 -8.08 -13.68 -4.00
C GLY A 44 -6.72 -13.51 -3.37
N GLY A 45 -6.60 -12.61 -2.42
CA GLY A 45 -5.33 -12.33 -1.76
C GLY A 45 -5.57 -11.91 -0.34
N THR A 46 -4.88 -12.58 0.58
CA THR A 46 -4.46 -11.94 1.82
C THR A 46 -2.96 -11.78 1.74
N GLY A 47 -2.35 -11.08 2.69
CA GLY A 47 -0.90 -11.01 2.68
C GLY A 47 -0.22 -12.39 2.86
N ASN A 48 -0.90 -13.41 3.40
CA ASN A 48 -0.34 -14.75 3.61
C ASN A 48 -0.68 -15.75 2.49
N TYR A 49 -1.65 -15.44 1.63
CA TYR A 49 -2.16 -16.38 0.63
C TYR A 49 -2.54 -15.62 -0.63
N SER A 50 -2.17 -16.17 -1.78
CA SER A 50 -2.64 -15.71 -3.08
C SER A 50 -3.39 -16.82 -3.79
N THR A 51 -4.46 -16.47 -4.49
CA THR A 51 -5.33 -17.40 -5.21
C THR A 51 -5.79 -16.76 -6.51
N MET A 52 -5.85 -17.58 -7.56
CA MET A 52 -6.52 -17.20 -8.80
C MET A 52 -7.39 -18.35 -9.28
N VAL A 53 -8.61 -18.01 -9.70
CA VAL A 53 -9.49 -18.90 -10.44
C VAL A 53 -9.73 -18.30 -11.82
N PHE A 54 -9.49 -19.08 -12.86
CA PHE A 54 -9.99 -18.83 -14.21
C PHE A 54 -11.00 -19.89 -14.61
N THR A 55 -12.05 -19.49 -15.31
CA THR A 55 -13.07 -20.40 -15.83
C THR A 55 -13.42 -20.02 -17.26
N VAL A 56 -13.50 -21.02 -18.13
CA VAL A 56 -13.95 -20.93 -19.52
C VAL A 56 -15.27 -21.70 -19.63
N PRO A 57 -16.42 -21.06 -19.39
CA PRO A 57 -17.68 -21.77 -19.20
C PRO A 57 -18.07 -22.65 -20.39
N ASP A 58 -17.91 -22.13 -21.61
CA ASP A 58 -18.34 -22.82 -22.83
C ASP A 58 -17.46 -24.02 -23.17
N LYS A 59 -16.28 -24.12 -22.54
CA LYS A 59 -15.36 -25.26 -22.65
C LYS A 59 -15.39 -26.18 -21.42
N ARG A 60 -16.23 -25.87 -20.41
CA ARG A 60 -16.32 -26.58 -19.13
C ARG A 60 -14.94 -26.79 -18.48
N LEU A 61 -14.10 -25.75 -18.56
CA LEU A 61 -12.73 -25.76 -18.07
C LEU A 61 -12.58 -24.72 -16.96
N SER A 62 -11.95 -25.10 -15.86
CA SER A 62 -11.55 -24.19 -14.80
C SER A 62 -10.13 -24.53 -14.35
N VAL A 63 -9.35 -23.48 -14.06
CA VAL A 63 -8.01 -23.58 -13.49
C VAL A 63 -8.01 -22.78 -12.20
N THR A 64 -7.58 -23.41 -11.11
CA THR A 64 -7.46 -22.77 -9.81
C THR A 64 -6.06 -23.01 -9.27
N VAL A 65 -5.41 -21.92 -8.85
CA VAL A 65 -4.10 -21.96 -8.21
C VAL A 65 -4.19 -21.27 -6.87
N LEU A 66 -3.68 -21.92 -5.82
CA LEU A 66 -3.52 -21.37 -4.48
C LEU A 66 -2.05 -21.47 -4.09
N THR A 67 -1.52 -20.41 -3.53
CA THR A 67 -0.14 -20.33 -3.07
C THR A 67 -0.07 -19.69 -1.69
N SER A 68 0.76 -20.23 -0.81
CA SER A 68 1.13 -19.58 0.45
C SER A 68 2.24 -18.54 0.20
N GLY A 69 2.07 -17.35 0.77
CA GLY A 69 2.98 -16.21 0.65
C GLY A 69 2.40 -15.04 -0.16
N SER A 70 2.82 -13.82 0.17
CA SER A 70 2.35 -12.55 -0.43
C SER A 70 2.65 -12.41 -1.92
N GLN A 71 3.60 -13.19 -2.46
CA GLN A 71 4.12 -13.07 -3.82
C GLN A 71 4.10 -14.41 -4.60
N GLY A 72 3.11 -15.26 -4.34
CA GLY A 72 3.07 -16.61 -4.92
C GLY A 72 2.76 -16.70 -6.42
N GLY A 73 2.44 -15.58 -7.09
CA GLY A 73 2.26 -15.56 -8.55
C GLY A 73 1.06 -16.34 -9.07
N ALA A 74 0.04 -16.59 -8.22
CA ALA A 74 -1.10 -17.46 -8.52
C ALA A 74 -1.80 -17.11 -9.85
N MET A 75 -1.96 -15.82 -10.15
CA MET A 75 -2.57 -15.38 -11.42
C MET A 75 -1.76 -15.82 -12.63
N LYS A 76 -0.45 -15.55 -12.63
CA LYS A 76 0.43 -15.91 -13.73
C LYS A 76 0.45 -17.42 -13.95
N ILE A 77 0.58 -18.20 -12.87
CA ILE A 77 0.62 -19.67 -12.94
C ILE A 77 -0.72 -20.21 -13.47
N ALA A 78 -1.85 -19.69 -12.98
CA ALA A 78 -3.17 -20.11 -13.44
C ALA A 78 -3.37 -19.79 -14.93
N LEU A 79 -2.88 -18.64 -15.39
CA LEU A 79 -2.96 -18.23 -16.78
C LEU A 79 -2.05 -19.07 -17.68
N ASP A 80 -0.81 -19.34 -17.26
CA ASP A 80 0.13 -20.22 -17.99
C ASP A 80 -0.45 -21.65 -18.15
N ILE A 81 -1.10 -22.19 -17.12
CA ILE A 81 -1.77 -23.49 -17.19
C ILE A 81 -2.96 -23.42 -18.14
N LEU A 82 -3.79 -22.38 -18.06
CA LEU A 82 -4.93 -22.19 -18.95
C LEU A 82 -4.47 -22.11 -20.42
N ASP A 83 -3.40 -21.36 -20.69
CA ASP A 83 -2.77 -21.26 -22.01
C ASP A 83 -2.33 -22.63 -22.54
N ALA A 84 -1.61 -23.40 -21.72
CA ALA A 84 -1.13 -24.72 -22.11
C ALA A 84 -2.30 -25.65 -22.48
N VAL A 85 -3.36 -25.68 -21.66
CA VAL A 85 -4.54 -26.52 -21.89
C VAL A 85 -5.32 -26.10 -23.13
N LEU A 86 -5.53 -24.79 -23.33
CA LEU A 86 -6.24 -24.30 -24.52
C LEU A 86 -5.41 -24.53 -25.80
N HIS A 87 -4.09 -24.41 -25.71
CA HIS A 87 -3.19 -24.68 -26.83
C HIS A 87 -3.19 -26.16 -27.23
N GLU A 88 -3.06 -27.08 -26.27
CA GLU A 88 -3.10 -28.52 -26.53
C GLU A 88 -4.44 -28.96 -27.14
N LYS A 89 -5.53 -28.27 -26.80
CA LYS A 89 -6.85 -28.45 -27.41
C LYS A 89 -7.01 -27.80 -28.80
N GLY A 90 -5.97 -27.14 -29.32
CA GLY A 90 -6.00 -26.44 -30.60
C GLY A 90 -6.91 -25.21 -30.63
N LEU A 91 -7.27 -24.66 -29.46
CA LEU A 91 -8.20 -23.53 -29.34
C LEU A 91 -7.51 -22.18 -29.40
N VAL A 92 -6.23 -22.12 -29.01
CA VAL A 92 -5.37 -20.94 -29.11
C VAL A 92 -4.00 -21.35 -29.63
N PRO A 93 -3.28 -20.46 -30.35
CA PRO A 93 -1.91 -20.73 -30.75
C PRO A 93 -0.99 -20.79 -29.53
N LYS A 94 0.16 -21.44 -29.69
CA LYS A 94 1.20 -21.44 -28.64
C LYS A 94 1.68 -20.02 -28.44
N SER A 95 1.69 -19.54 -27.20
CA SER A 95 2.38 -18.29 -26.88
C SER A 95 3.88 -18.50 -27.08
N GLU A 96 4.48 -17.78 -28.03
CA GLU A 96 5.93 -17.72 -28.15
C GLU A 96 6.47 -16.74 -27.11
N LYS A 97 7.56 -17.11 -26.44
CA LYS A 97 8.31 -16.17 -25.61
C LYS A 97 9.04 -15.22 -26.56
N THR A 98 8.55 -14.01 -26.71
CA THR A 98 9.29 -12.95 -27.37
C THR A 98 10.40 -12.48 -26.44
N VAL A 99 11.62 -12.40 -26.97
CA VAL A 99 12.72 -11.73 -26.27
C VAL A 99 12.44 -10.23 -26.36
N SER A 100 12.18 -9.59 -25.22
CA SER A 100 12.08 -8.14 -25.18
C SER A 100 13.48 -7.55 -25.29
N ILE A 101 13.75 -6.90 -26.40
CA ILE A 101 14.93 -6.05 -26.56
C ILE A 101 14.52 -4.67 -26.03
N PRO A 102 15.26 -4.10 -25.05
CA PRO A 102 14.99 -2.75 -24.59
C PRO A 102 14.99 -1.80 -25.79
N PRO A 103 13.94 -0.97 -25.98
CA PRO A 103 13.91 -0.08 -27.11
C PRO A 103 14.99 1.00 -27.00
N GLU A 104 15.43 1.55 -28.13
CA GLU A 104 16.25 2.76 -28.12
C GLU A 104 15.41 3.98 -27.75
N ALA A 105 15.97 4.90 -26.97
CA ALA A 105 15.25 6.11 -26.58
C ALA A 105 14.94 7.00 -27.80
N GLN A 106 13.69 7.44 -27.90
CA GLN A 106 13.22 8.42 -28.86
C GLN A 106 12.95 9.76 -28.16
N ARG A 107 12.90 10.84 -28.94
CA ARG A 107 12.52 12.16 -28.44
C ARG A 107 11.11 12.10 -27.81
N LEU A 108 10.96 12.75 -26.65
CA LEU A 108 9.67 12.89 -25.98
C LEU A 108 8.62 13.55 -26.89
N PRO A 109 7.33 13.14 -26.79
CA PRO A 109 6.25 13.74 -27.57
C PRO A 109 5.98 15.18 -27.12
N ASN A 110 5.37 16.01 -27.96
CA ASN A 110 4.96 17.36 -27.55
C ASN A 110 4.01 17.33 -26.34
N ASP A 111 4.01 18.41 -25.55
CA ASP A 111 3.21 18.57 -24.33
C ASP A 111 3.46 17.49 -23.25
N TYR A 112 4.63 16.85 -23.24
CA TYR A 112 5.01 15.87 -22.22
C TYR A 112 5.02 16.49 -20.82
N ASP A 113 5.37 17.78 -20.75
CA ASP A 113 5.64 18.53 -19.54
C ASP A 113 4.40 18.78 -18.69
N LYS A 114 3.20 18.77 -19.28
CA LYS A 114 1.94 18.85 -18.55
C LYS A 114 1.75 17.68 -17.57
N PHE A 115 2.41 16.55 -17.82
CA PHE A 115 2.34 15.38 -16.96
C PHE A 115 3.36 15.41 -15.81
N ASN A 116 4.21 16.45 -15.71
CA ASN A 116 5.02 16.66 -14.51
C ASN A 116 4.13 16.87 -13.27
N GLY A 117 4.62 16.41 -12.12
CA GLY A 117 4.03 16.68 -10.83
C GLY A 117 3.80 15.42 -10.00
N TYR A 118 2.91 15.55 -9.03
CA TYR A 118 2.70 14.57 -7.98
C TYR A 118 1.55 13.63 -8.30
N TYR A 119 1.73 12.34 -8.02
CA TYR A 119 0.79 11.26 -8.33
C TYR A 119 0.68 10.29 -7.16
N ALA A 120 -0.48 9.64 -7.00
CA ALA A 120 -0.69 8.67 -5.93
C ALA A 120 -1.43 7.41 -6.41
N ASN A 121 -1.18 6.32 -5.67
CA ASN A 121 -1.91 5.06 -5.76
C ASN A 121 -1.89 4.35 -4.40
N GLY A 122 -3.02 4.36 -3.70
CA GLY A 122 -3.13 3.91 -2.31
C GLY A 122 -2.19 4.70 -1.40
N SER A 123 -1.31 4.00 -0.68
CA SER A 123 -0.28 4.59 0.17
C SER A 123 0.98 5.04 -0.60
N ASN A 124 1.10 4.68 -1.88
CA ASN A 124 2.23 5.08 -2.72
C ASN A 124 2.05 6.51 -3.21
N PHE A 125 3.12 7.28 -3.06
CA PHE A 125 3.18 8.68 -3.44
C PHE A 125 4.46 8.93 -4.24
N VAL A 126 4.31 9.43 -5.47
CA VAL A 126 5.42 9.64 -6.41
C VAL A 126 5.38 11.02 -7.03
N GLU A 127 6.54 11.51 -7.45
CA GLU A 127 6.70 12.68 -8.29
C GLU A 127 7.27 12.26 -9.64
N ILE A 128 6.62 12.72 -10.70
CA ILE A 128 7.00 12.49 -12.09
C ILE A 128 7.69 13.72 -12.62
N MET A 129 8.91 13.54 -13.13
CA MET A 129 9.71 14.59 -13.74
C MET A 129 10.22 14.15 -15.10
N PHE A 130 9.88 14.90 -16.14
CA PHE A 130 10.39 14.70 -17.49
C PHE A 130 11.71 15.46 -17.69
N ASP A 131 12.70 14.79 -18.28
CA ASP A 131 14.00 15.35 -18.67
C ASP A 131 14.08 15.35 -20.20
N ALA A 132 13.92 16.53 -20.80
CA ALA A 132 13.88 16.73 -22.25
C ALA A 132 15.22 16.44 -22.91
N ASP A 133 16.31 16.87 -22.26
CA ASP A 133 17.67 16.78 -22.79
C ASP A 133 18.09 15.31 -22.90
N LYS A 134 17.69 14.50 -21.92
CA LYS A 134 17.94 13.05 -21.92
C LYS A 134 16.83 12.24 -22.56
N SER A 135 15.69 12.87 -22.89
CA SER A 135 14.47 12.21 -23.39
C SER A 135 13.97 11.06 -22.51
N VAL A 136 13.96 11.29 -21.19
CA VAL A 136 13.52 10.29 -20.19
C VAL A 136 12.48 10.86 -19.22
N VAL A 137 11.83 9.96 -18.49
CA VAL A 137 10.93 10.30 -17.38
C VAL A 137 11.46 9.68 -16.10
N ASN A 138 11.68 10.50 -15.09
CA ASN A 138 12.11 10.04 -13.77
C ASN A 138 10.89 9.95 -12.84
N ILE A 139 10.78 8.81 -12.16
CA ILE A 139 9.79 8.56 -11.13
C ILE A 139 10.52 8.58 -9.79
N TYR A 140 10.17 9.53 -8.95
CA TYR A 140 10.70 9.64 -7.60
C TYR A 140 9.65 9.18 -6.60
N THR A 141 9.98 8.20 -5.77
CA THR A 141 9.13 7.82 -4.63
C THR A 141 9.37 8.81 -3.50
N LEU A 142 8.29 9.26 -2.86
CA LEU A 142 8.34 10.06 -1.64
C LEU A 142 8.00 9.20 -0.42
N LYS A 143 8.87 9.21 0.59
CA LYS A 143 8.65 8.58 1.89
C LYS A 143 8.85 9.63 2.97
N GLY A 144 7.73 10.15 3.49
CA GLY A 144 7.78 11.40 4.25
C GLY A 144 8.36 12.51 3.40
N HIS A 145 9.35 13.23 3.92
CA HIS A 145 10.06 14.29 3.20
C HIS A 145 11.23 13.79 2.35
N ASP A 146 11.58 12.51 2.43
CA ASP A 146 12.64 11.93 1.63
C ASP A 146 12.16 11.64 0.22
N LYS A 147 12.92 12.13 -0.77
CA LYS A 147 12.69 11.90 -2.21
C LYS A 147 13.79 10.99 -2.75
N LYS A 148 13.41 9.86 -3.35
CA LYS A 148 14.36 8.88 -3.93
C LYS A 148 13.98 8.54 -5.37
N LEU A 149 14.95 8.54 -6.27
CA LEU A 149 14.75 8.05 -7.64
C LEU A 149 14.43 6.54 -7.59
N GLU A 150 13.24 6.18 -8.05
CA GLU A 150 12.75 4.79 -8.09
C GLU A 150 13.02 4.17 -9.46
N SER A 151 12.73 4.92 -10.52
CA SER A 151 12.86 4.43 -11.90
C SER A 151 13.09 5.58 -12.88
N THR A 152 13.74 5.25 -13.99
CA THR A 152 13.86 6.11 -15.16
C THR A 152 13.25 5.36 -16.34
N LEU A 153 12.26 5.96 -16.98
CA LEU A 153 11.58 5.42 -18.15
C LEU A 153 12.12 6.05 -19.43
N ILE A 154 12.30 5.24 -20.45
CA ILE A 154 12.66 5.70 -21.80
C ILE A 154 11.41 5.77 -22.67
N TYR A 155 11.27 6.82 -23.46
CA TYR A 155 10.17 6.92 -24.41
C TYR A 155 10.52 6.23 -25.73
N ASN A 156 9.62 5.37 -26.21
CA ASN A 156 9.72 4.75 -27.53
C ASN A 156 8.34 4.30 -28.02
N ASP A 157 8.00 4.66 -29.26
CA ASP A 157 6.80 4.21 -29.98
C ASP A 157 5.50 4.40 -29.18
N GLY A 158 5.33 5.61 -28.63
CA GLY A 158 4.14 6.01 -27.88
C GLY A 158 4.10 5.53 -26.43
N TYR A 159 5.01 4.66 -25.99
CA TYR A 159 5.09 4.16 -24.61
C TYR A 159 6.35 4.62 -23.90
N TYR A 160 6.30 4.60 -22.57
CA TYR A 160 7.41 4.81 -21.66
C TYR A 160 7.78 3.46 -21.04
N HIS A 161 9.02 3.02 -21.22
CA HIS A 161 9.45 1.68 -20.87
C HIS A 161 10.37 1.71 -19.66
N ASP A 162 10.15 0.80 -18.71
CA ASP A 162 11.12 0.57 -17.65
C ASP A 162 12.16 -0.49 -18.06
N THR A 163 13.16 -0.73 -17.19
CA THR A 163 14.21 -1.73 -17.42
C THR A 163 13.73 -3.18 -17.32
N LYS A 164 12.48 -3.40 -16.89
CA LYS A 164 11.85 -4.72 -16.72
C LYS A 164 10.91 -5.07 -17.87
N GLY A 165 10.77 -4.18 -18.85
CA GLY A 165 9.89 -4.36 -20.01
C GLY A 165 8.43 -3.97 -19.77
N ASN A 166 8.11 -3.30 -18.65
CA ASN A 166 6.79 -2.74 -18.43
C ASN A 166 6.60 -1.50 -19.30
N ARG A 167 5.36 -1.30 -19.77
CA ARG A 167 5.00 -0.23 -20.69
C ARG A 167 3.99 0.70 -20.03
N PHE A 168 4.32 1.97 -19.98
CA PHE A 168 3.48 3.01 -19.43
C PHE A 168 3.07 4.02 -20.49
N TYR A 169 1.96 4.70 -20.30
CA TYR A 169 1.66 5.92 -21.02
C TYR A 169 0.87 6.89 -20.14
N PHE A 170 0.91 8.15 -20.51
CA PHE A 170 0.18 9.21 -19.81
C PHE A 170 -1.05 9.59 -20.62
N VAL A 171 -2.16 9.82 -19.93
CA VAL A 171 -3.42 10.20 -20.57
C VAL A 171 -4.16 11.20 -19.69
N ASN A 172 -4.79 12.16 -20.35
CA ASN A 172 -5.79 13.02 -19.73
C ASN A 172 -7.18 12.49 -20.10
N THR A 173 -8.04 12.27 -19.12
CA THR A 173 -9.45 11.96 -19.37
C THR A 173 -10.34 12.60 -18.31
N LYS A 174 -11.39 13.31 -18.74
CA LYS A 174 -12.28 14.11 -17.87
C LYS A 174 -11.51 15.09 -16.96
N ASP A 175 -10.55 15.80 -17.52
CA ASP A 175 -9.75 16.81 -16.79
C ASP A 175 -8.92 16.23 -15.63
N GLU A 176 -8.60 14.94 -15.72
CA GLU A 176 -7.73 14.20 -14.79
C GLU A 176 -6.58 13.58 -15.57
N ASP A 177 -5.38 13.63 -14.99
CA ASP A 177 -4.18 13.01 -15.57
C ASP A 177 -3.87 11.67 -14.88
N TYR A 178 -3.56 10.66 -15.68
CA TYR A 178 -3.25 9.31 -15.21
C TYR A 178 -1.95 8.80 -15.83
N ILE A 179 -1.27 7.97 -15.05
CA ILE A 179 -0.27 7.03 -15.56
C ILE A 179 -0.98 5.70 -15.73
N VAL A 180 -0.91 5.15 -16.94
CA VAL A 180 -1.49 3.85 -17.26
C VAL A 180 -0.37 2.86 -17.50
N ASN A 181 -0.45 1.69 -16.88
CA ASN A 181 0.41 0.54 -17.18
C ASN A 181 -0.33 -0.40 -18.14
N PHE A 182 0.29 -0.64 -19.30
CA PHE A 182 -0.16 -1.64 -20.26
C PHE A 182 0.48 -2.98 -19.94
N LEU A 183 -0.36 -3.98 -19.65
CA LEU A 183 0.04 -5.34 -19.37
C LEU A 183 0.08 -6.15 -20.68
N PRO A 184 1.26 -6.44 -21.24
CA PRO A 184 1.38 -7.04 -22.58
C PRO A 184 0.77 -8.42 -22.69
N HIS A 185 0.88 -9.21 -21.61
CA HIS A 185 0.50 -10.61 -21.61
C HIS A 185 -1.02 -10.77 -21.56
N GLU A 186 -1.70 -9.93 -20.77
CA GLU A 186 -3.15 -9.84 -20.66
C GLU A 186 -3.78 -8.99 -21.77
N GLN A 187 -2.99 -8.12 -22.41
CA GLN A 187 -3.40 -7.11 -23.40
C GLN A 187 -4.41 -6.10 -22.83
N ILE A 188 -4.17 -5.62 -21.62
CA ILE A 188 -5.06 -4.68 -20.93
C ILE A 188 -4.31 -3.45 -20.39
N ASP A 189 -5.06 -2.37 -20.25
CA ASP A 189 -4.65 -1.17 -19.54
C ASP A 189 -5.12 -1.20 -18.09
N THR A 190 -4.26 -0.72 -17.19
CA THR A 190 -4.54 -0.53 -15.76
C THR A 190 -4.06 0.84 -15.31
N ILE A 191 -4.88 1.55 -14.52
CA ILE A 191 -4.45 2.81 -13.92
C ILE A 191 -3.36 2.51 -12.89
N ALA A 192 -2.15 2.99 -13.16
CA ALA A 192 -1.01 2.84 -12.27
C ALA A 192 -1.00 3.94 -11.20
N PHE A 193 -1.28 5.20 -11.59
CA PHE A 193 -1.38 6.33 -10.69
C PHE A 193 -2.34 7.40 -11.21
N GLN A 194 -2.93 8.18 -10.31
CA GLN A 194 -3.69 9.40 -10.63
C GLN A 194 -2.94 10.64 -10.14
N LYS A 195 -2.91 11.70 -10.94
CA LYS A 195 -2.26 12.96 -10.60
C LYS A 195 -3.01 13.67 -9.48
N ILE A 196 -2.27 14.26 -8.55
CA ILE A 196 -2.81 15.09 -7.48
C ILE A 196 -3.10 16.47 -8.03
N LYS A 197 -4.34 16.93 -7.87
CA LYS A 197 -4.75 18.26 -8.32
C LYS A 197 -4.19 19.36 -7.45
N THR A 198 -3.71 20.42 -8.07
CA THR A 198 -3.47 21.69 -7.38
C THR A 198 -4.81 22.30 -6.95
N LEU A 199 -4.90 22.71 -5.69
CA LEU A 199 -6.11 23.34 -5.13
C LEU A 199 -6.00 24.86 -5.23
N GLN A 200 -7.06 25.51 -5.70
CA GLN A 200 -7.11 26.98 -5.75
C GLN A 200 -7.21 27.60 -4.35
N ASN A 201 -7.98 26.97 -3.45
CA ASN A 201 -8.23 27.44 -2.08
C ASN A 201 -7.93 26.30 -1.08
N PRO A 202 -6.64 26.00 -0.82
CA PRO A 202 -6.27 24.93 0.09
C PRO A 202 -6.72 25.26 1.53
N LYS A 203 -7.25 24.25 2.22
CA LYS A 203 -7.60 24.34 3.65
C LYS A 203 -6.47 23.76 4.50
N ALA A 204 -6.52 24.01 5.80
CA ALA A 204 -5.59 23.46 6.78
C ALA A 204 -6.36 22.77 7.92
N LEU A 205 -5.74 21.74 8.49
CA LEU A 205 -6.22 21.10 9.72
C LEU A 205 -5.99 22.03 10.92
N LYS A 206 -6.73 21.82 12.00
CA LYS A 206 -6.67 22.61 13.24
C LYS A 206 -5.35 22.46 14.01
N ILE A 207 -4.59 21.40 13.73
CA ILE A 207 -3.27 21.15 14.31
C ILE A 207 -2.21 21.10 13.21
N ASP A 208 -0.98 21.44 13.57
CA ASP A 208 0.18 21.02 12.77
C ASP A 208 0.37 19.51 12.95
N ILE A 209 0.30 18.79 11.84
CA ILE A 209 0.41 17.34 11.76
C ILE A 209 1.68 16.91 11.04
N ASP A 210 2.51 17.86 10.57
CA ASP A 210 3.72 17.51 9.84
C ASP A 210 4.73 16.78 10.72
N ASN A 211 5.34 15.74 10.18
CA ASN A 211 6.33 14.89 10.83
C ASN A 211 5.92 14.33 12.21
N LYS A 212 4.62 14.14 12.45
CA LYS A 212 4.11 13.55 13.70
C LYS A 212 4.05 12.04 13.64
N ILE A 213 4.29 11.41 14.79
CA ILE A 213 4.13 9.97 15.00
C ILE A 213 2.80 9.72 15.71
N TRP A 214 2.07 8.74 15.19
CA TRP A 214 0.73 8.36 15.63
C TRP A 214 0.70 6.87 15.92
N LEU A 215 0.22 6.51 17.11
CA LEU A 215 0.19 5.12 17.57
C LEU A 215 -1.26 4.65 17.63
N ARG A 216 -1.53 3.52 17.00
CA ARG A 216 -2.87 2.92 16.98
C ARG A 216 -3.24 2.46 18.39
N ARG A 217 -4.47 2.73 18.81
CA ARG A 217 -4.98 2.45 20.18
C ARG A 217 -6.03 1.36 20.24
N ASN A 218 -6.56 0.93 19.10
CA ASN A 218 -7.55 -0.14 19.01
C ASN A 218 -7.00 -1.40 18.31
N VAL A 219 -5.77 -1.79 18.67
CA VAL A 219 -5.13 -3.02 18.17
C VAL A 219 -5.57 -4.22 18.99
N SER A 220 -5.99 -5.29 18.31
CA SER A 220 -6.26 -6.57 18.96
C SER A 220 -5.01 -7.45 19.02
N TRP A 221 -4.85 -8.19 20.13
CA TRP A 221 -3.74 -9.12 20.34
C TRP A 221 -3.63 -10.21 19.26
N PHE A 222 -4.74 -10.57 18.59
CA PHE A 222 -4.79 -11.61 17.57
C PHE A 222 -4.67 -11.09 16.13
N GLU A 223 -4.42 -9.79 15.92
CA GLU A 223 -4.26 -9.25 14.56
C GLU A 223 -3.14 -9.97 13.79
N SER A 224 -3.28 -10.05 12.47
CA SER A 224 -2.22 -10.64 11.64
C SER A 224 -0.91 -9.86 11.81
N VAL A 225 0.23 -10.54 11.80
CA VAL A 225 1.58 -9.91 11.76
C VAL A 225 1.68 -8.92 10.59
N MET A 226 0.92 -9.13 9.52
CA MET A 226 0.94 -8.25 8.36
C MET A 226 0.19 -6.93 8.58
N SER A 227 -0.63 -6.84 9.61
CA SER A 227 -1.36 -5.61 9.95
C SER A 227 -0.54 -4.69 10.86
N THR A 228 0.67 -5.10 11.30
CA THR A 228 1.50 -4.30 12.21
C THR A 228 1.98 -2.99 11.58
N GLU A 229 2.07 -2.92 10.25
CA GLU A 229 2.35 -1.67 9.53
C GLU A 229 1.31 -0.59 9.80
N SER A 230 0.10 -0.98 10.24
CA SER A 230 -0.97 -0.05 10.62
C SER A 230 -0.84 0.42 12.07
N HIS A 231 0.01 -0.18 12.90
CA HIS A 231 0.07 0.14 14.34
C HIS A 231 0.83 1.44 14.61
N PHE A 232 1.80 1.74 13.74
CA PHE A 232 2.66 2.90 13.80
C PHE A 232 2.48 3.73 12.51
N ALA A 233 2.00 4.96 12.62
CA ALA A 233 1.81 5.84 11.49
C ALA A 233 2.63 7.12 11.63
N LYS A 234 3.08 7.66 10.49
CA LYS A 234 3.65 9.00 10.38
C LYS A 234 2.79 9.84 9.45
N SER A 235 2.69 11.12 9.76
CA SER A 235 1.95 12.07 8.96
C SER A 235 2.85 13.18 8.42
N PHE A 236 2.53 13.66 7.22
CA PHE A 236 3.35 14.64 6.52
C PHE A 236 2.48 15.67 5.80
N LEU A 237 2.92 16.91 5.80
CA LEU A 237 2.41 17.99 4.96
C LEU A 237 3.46 18.34 3.91
N TYR A 238 3.06 18.58 2.66
CA TYR A 238 3.99 18.89 1.58
C TYR A 238 3.81 20.34 1.14
N LYS A 239 4.92 21.10 1.09
CA LYS A 239 4.90 22.52 0.69
C LYS A 239 4.30 22.72 -0.70
N ASP A 240 4.57 21.79 -1.61
CA ASP A 240 4.08 21.87 -3.00
C ASP A 240 2.64 21.35 -3.16
N LEU A 241 2.05 20.77 -2.11
CA LEU A 241 0.67 20.27 -2.10
C LEU A 241 -0.11 20.85 -0.91
N PRO A 242 -0.25 22.18 -0.82
CA PRO A 242 -1.06 22.79 0.23
C PRO A 242 -2.50 22.26 0.14
N GLY A 243 -3.13 22.01 1.28
CA GLY A 243 -4.46 21.43 1.35
C GLY A 243 -4.51 19.91 1.20
N TYR A 244 -3.36 19.23 1.21
CA TYR A 244 -3.26 17.79 1.33
C TYR A 244 -2.46 17.37 2.57
N VAL A 245 -2.77 16.19 3.09
CA VAL A 245 -2.03 15.53 4.16
C VAL A 245 -1.76 14.08 3.75
N TYR A 246 -0.56 13.60 4.04
CA TYR A 246 -0.28 12.17 3.99
C TYR A 246 -0.49 11.56 5.37
N PHE A 247 -1.32 10.52 5.44
CA PHE A 247 -1.48 9.67 6.61
C PHE A 247 -1.84 8.27 6.09
N GLY A 248 -0.83 7.42 5.84
CA GLY A 248 -1.02 6.13 5.16
C GLY A 248 -1.52 6.25 3.71
N GLY A 249 -1.32 7.41 3.08
CA GLY A 249 -1.87 7.78 1.78
C GLY A 249 -2.31 9.25 1.76
N ILE A 250 -2.36 9.84 0.56
CA ILE A 250 -2.71 11.25 0.37
C ILE A 250 -4.22 11.47 0.55
N LYS A 251 -4.57 12.52 1.30
CA LYS A 251 -5.94 12.96 1.59
C LYS A 251 -6.08 14.45 1.33
N ARG A 252 -7.24 14.88 0.81
CA ARG A 252 -7.56 16.31 0.63
C ARG A 252 -8.19 16.85 1.90
N ILE A 253 -7.64 17.93 2.44
CA ILE A 253 -8.15 18.61 3.63
C ILE A 253 -9.43 19.36 3.24
N ASP A 254 -10.55 18.89 3.76
CA ASP A 254 -11.90 19.40 3.44
C ASP A 254 -12.45 20.30 4.56
N SER A 255 -11.94 20.18 5.79
CA SER A 255 -12.22 21.08 6.92
C SER A 255 -11.05 21.12 7.90
N THR A 256 -11.18 21.89 8.98
CA THR A 256 -10.18 21.93 10.06
C THR A 256 -10.02 20.59 10.78
N GLU A 257 -10.96 19.65 10.63
CA GLU A 257 -10.96 18.38 11.35
C GLU A 257 -11.06 17.17 10.42
N PHE A 258 -11.20 17.37 9.12
CA PHE A 258 -11.48 16.28 8.18
C PHE A 258 -10.64 16.40 6.91
N ALA A 259 -10.08 15.27 6.48
CA ALA A 259 -9.49 15.12 5.16
C ALA A 259 -10.03 13.86 4.46
N GLY A 260 -10.58 14.05 3.26
CA GLY A 260 -11.26 13.01 2.49
C GLY A 260 -10.40 12.37 1.41
N MET A 261 -10.98 11.37 0.75
CA MET A 261 -10.41 10.62 -0.37
C MET A 261 -10.40 11.49 -1.64
N PRO A 262 -9.22 11.81 -2.21
CA PRO A 262 -9.14 12.79 -3.30
C PRO A 262 -9.19 12.19 -4.71
N PHE A 263 -9.18 10.87 -4.87
CA PHE A 263 -9.04 10.21 -6.17
C PHE A 263 -10.29 9.40 -6.54
N ASP A 264 -10.59 9.33 -7.84
CA ASP A 264 -11.71 8.53 -8.35
C ASP A 264 -11.26 7.16 -8.86
N ALA A 265 -10.01 7.06 -9.30
CA ALA A 265 -9.47 5.87 -9.97
C ALA A 265 -8.61 4.98 -9.07
N ILE A 266 -8.40 5.41 -7.82
CA ILE A 266 -7.48 4.76 -6.89
C ILE A 266 -8.26 4.00 -5.84
N ARG A 267 -7.84 2.75 -5.60
CA ARG A 267 -8.42 1.87 -4.59
C ARG A 267 -7.82 2.13 -3.21
N ASP A 268 -8.49 1.61 -2.19
CA ASP A 268 -7.96 1.51 -0.82
C ASP A 268 -7.53 2.87 -0.23
N GLN A 269 -8.26 3.93 -0.62
CA GLN A 269 -8.15 5.23 0.00
C GLN A 269 -8.83 5.24 1.37
N THR A 270 -8.35 6.09 2.27
CA THR A 270 -8.95 6.30 3.59
C THR A 270 -9.19 7.78 3.83
N GLU A 271 -10.14 8.09 4.69
CA GLU A 271 -10.39 9.40 5.27
C GLU A 271 -9.55 9.60 6.54
N LEU A 272 -9.46 10.85 7.00
CA LEU A 272 -8.89 11.23 8.28
C LEU A 272 -9.87 12.16 9.00
N THR A 273 -10.23 11.83 10.23
CA THR A 273 -11.04 12.69 11.11
C THR A 273 -10.28 12.96 12.41
N LEU A 274 -10.02 14.22 12.72
CA LEU A 274 -9.44 14.66 13.98
C LEU A 274 -10.53 14.90 15.00
N PHE A 275 -10.29 14.50 16.24
CA PHE A 275 -11.22 14.71 17.35
C PHE A 275 -10.47 14.85 18.67
N GLU A 276 -11.09 15.51 19.66
CA GLU A 276 -10.50 15.66 20.99
C GLU A 276 -10.85 14.47 21.89
N LYS A 277 -9.85 13.93 22.58
CA LYS A 277 -10.01 12.91 23.62
C LYS A 277 -9.09 13.27 24.78
N ASP A 278 -9.67 13.55 25.95
CA ASP A 278 -8.94 13.85 27.19
C ASP A 278 -7.89 14.98 27.03
N GLY A 279 -8.23 16.01 26.25
CA GLY A 279 -7.34 17.15 25.95
C GLY A 279 -6.25 16.87 24.92
N THR A 280 -6.31 15.72 24.25
CA THR A 280 -5.42 15.33 23.14
C THR A 280 -6.21 15.23 21.84
N THR A 281 -5.73 15.86 20.77
CA THR A 281 -6.25 15.62 19.43
C THR A 281 -5.80 14.24 18.92
N CYS A 282 -6.72 13.30 18.85
CA CYS A 282 -6.54 11.98 18.24
C CYS A 282 -7.13 11.96 16.81
N ALA A 283 -6.88 10.88 16.08
CA ALA A 283 -7.27 10.72 14.68
C ALA A 283 -7.99 9.38 14.47
N TRP A 284 -9.10 9.42 13.73
CA TRP A 284 -9.68 8.26 13.07
C TRP A 284 -9.22 8.21 11.63
N VAL A 285 -8.73 7.06 11.20
CA VAL A 285 -8.45 6.77 9.79
C VAL A 285 -9.21 5.52 9.43
N SER A 286 -10.33 5.69 8.73
CA SER A 286 -11.39 4.68 8.68
C SER A 286 -11.75 4.21 10.11
N ASP A 287 -11.69 2.91 10.41
CA ASP A 287 -11.97 2.36 11.75
C ASP A 287 -10.71 2.26 12.65
N LEU A 288 -9.60 2.88 12.27
CA LEU A 288 -8.35 2.82 13.02
C LEU A 288 -8.19 4.06 13.90
N LEU A 289 -8.13 3.86 15.22
CA LEU A 289 -7.94 4.92 16.19
C LEU A 289 -6.46 5.17 16.43
N TYR A 290 -5.99 6.38 16.19
CA TYR A 290 -4.63 6.81 16.47
C TYR A 290 -4.59 7.96 17.47
N CYS A 291 -3.60 7.95 18.35
CA CYS A 291 -3.27 9.11 19.18
C CYS A 291 -1.77 9.46 19.05
N PRO A 292 -1.37 10.72 19.26
CA PRO A 292 0.02 11.14 19.14
C PRO A 292 0.94 10.37 20.09
N ALA A 293 2.12 9.98 19.60
CA ALA A 293 3.11 9.26 20.39
C ALA A 293 3.58 10.01 21.65
N GLU A 294 3.49 11.34 21.65
CA GLU A 294 3.84 12.22 22.78
C GLU A 294 3.00 11.97 24.04
N THR A 295 1.86 11.26 23.91
CA THR A 295 0.93 11.00 25.02
C THR A 295 1.22 9.71 25.79
N ILE A 296 2.21 8.92 25.35
CA ILE A 296 2.47 7.59 25.92
C ILE A 296 3.43 7.64 27.11
N SER A 297 3.43 6.57 27.90
CA SER A 297 4.27 6.49 29.09
C SER A 297 5.74 6.20 28.74
N ILE A 298 6.66 6.77 29.52
CA ILE A 298 8.09 6.40 29.44
C ILE A 298 8.30 5.05 30.11
N LEU A 299 9.00 4.13 29.44
CA LEU A 299 9.46 2.87 30.02
C LEU A 299 10.60 3.17 31.01
N LYS A 300 10.41 2.83 32.29
CA LYS A 300 11.40 3.07 33.36
C LYS A 300 12.28 1.83 33.56
N ASP A 301 13.47 2.00 34.15
CA ASP A 301 14.25 0.86 34.64
C ASP A 301 13.47 0.09 35.72
N GLY A 302 13.67 -1.23 35.75
CA GLY A 302 13.00 -2.13 36.68
C GLY A 302 11.64 -2.61 36.15
N GLU A 303 10.68 -2.81 37.07
CA GLU A 303 9.36 -3.32 36.73
C GLU A 303 8.38 -2.20 36.35
N ASN A 304 7.77 -2.34 35.19
CA ASN A 304 6.69 -1.50 34.71
C ASN A 304 5.43 -2.36 34.61
N TYR A 305 4.32 -1.81 35.07
CA TYR A 305 3.03 -2.48 35.11
C TYR A 305 2.05 -1.73 34.21
N VAL A 306 1.36 -2.47 33.34
CA VAL A 306 0.31 -1.89 32.50
C VAL A 306 -0.92 -2.78 32.51
N LYS A 307 -2.08 -2.14 32.64
CA LYS A 307 -3.38 -2.79 32.66
C LYS A 307 -4.20 -2.28 31.48
N ILE A 308 -4.74 -3.21 30.69
CA ILE A 308 -5.67 -2.87 29.61
C ILE A 308 -6.98 -2.39 30.22
N ASN A 309 -7.44 -1.22 29.76
CA ASN A 309 -8.64 -0.57 30.26
C ASN A 309 -9.94 -1.33 29.91
N ALA A 310 -11.08 -0.79 30.33
CA ALA A 310 -12.38 -1.43 30.09
C ALA A 310 -12.76 -1.42 28.61
N GLU A 311 -12.28 -0.42 27.87
CA GLU A 311 -12.49 -0.22 26.43
C GLU A 311 -11.68 -1.21 25.59
N GLY A 312 -10.65 -1.84 26.17
CA GLY A 312 -9.81 -2.81 25.46
C GLY A 312 -8.74 -2.19 24.58
N PHE A 313 -8.40 -0.91 24.80
CA PHE A 313 -7.36 -0.25 24.02
C PHE A 313 -5.97 -0.75 24.43
N ASN A 314 -5.12 -0.96 23.42
CA ASN A 314 -3.73 -1.29 23.66
C ASN A 314 -2.99 -0.09 24.26
N GLU A 315 -1.94 -0.43 25.00
CA GLU A 315 -1.11 0.54 25.71
C GLU A 315 0.30 0.56 25.13
N TRP A 316 0.94 1.71 25.24
CA TRP A 316 2.24 1.96 24.64
C TRP A 316 3.24 2.52 25.64
N PHE A 317 4.50 2.18 25.42
CA PHE A 317 5.64 2.80 26.07
C PHE A 317 6.67 3.31 25.06
N VAL A 318 7.47 4.30 25.45
CA VAL A 318 8.70 4.70 24.76
C VAL A 318 9.93 4.43 25.64
N ALA A 319 10.97 3.84 25.06
CA ALA A 319 12.23 3.59 25.76
C ALA A 319 13.06 4.89 25.90
N HIS A 320 13.45 5.26 27.12
CA HIS A 320 14.27 6.46 27.35
C HIS A 320 15.78 6.24 27.22
N ALA A 321 16.20 4.97 27.22
CA ALA A 321 17.57 4.50 27.07
C ALA A 321 17.57 3.17 26.29
N SER A 322 18.75 2.73 25.84
CA SER A 322 18.90 1.37 25.33
C SER A 322 18.76 0.37 26.49
N MET A 323 17.88 -0.61 26.32
CA MET A 323 17.48 -1.54 27.38
C MET A 323 17.33 -2.96 26.86
N VAL A 324 17.47 -3.93 27.76
CA VAL A 324 16.96 -5.30 27.57
C VAL A 324 15.65 -5.42 28.33
N LEU A 325 14.62 -5.88 27.63
CA LEU A 325 13.27 -6.06 28.14
C LEU A 325 12.93 -7.54 28.23
N GLY A 326 12.69 -8.02 29.45
CA GLY A 326 11.96 -9.25 29.71
C GLY A 326 10.51 -8.95 30.08
N PHE A 327 9.58 -9.86 29.89
CA PHE A 327 8.17 -9.59 30.19
C PHE A 327 7.37 -10.82 30.62
N ALA A 328 6.34 -10.56 31.42
CA ALA A 328 5.25 -11.50 31.69
C ALA A 328 3.97 -10.93 31.05
N LYS A 329 3.33 -11.74 30.19
CA LYS A 329 2.12 -11.37 29.46
C LYS A 329 0.98 -12.37 29.74
N PRO A 330 -0.28 -11.94 29.68
CA PRO A 330 -1.42 -12.83 29.77
C PRO A 330 -1.48 -13.79 28.57
N LYS A 331 -2.29 -14.84 28.69
CA LYS A 331 -2.47 -15.85 27.63
C LYS A 331 -2.86 -15.22 26.29
N ASN A 332 -3.76 -14.24 26.35
CA ASN A 332 -4.27 -13.49 25.19
C ASN A 332 -3.60 -12.12 25.07
N GLY A 333 -2.33 -12.02 25.48
CA GLY A 333 -1.54 -10.80 25.35
C GLY A 333 -0.49 -10.91 24.24
N ARG A 334 -0.18 -9.78 23.61
CA ARG A 334 0.89 -9.63 22.63
C ARG A 334 1.69 -8.37 22.94
N ILE A 335 3.00 -8.51 22.89
CA ILE A 335 3.96 -7.41 22.94
C ILE A 335 4.64 -7.31 21.57
N ILE A 336 4.67 -6.11 21.03
CA ILE A 336 5.38 -5.79 19.79
C ILE A 336 6.33 -4.62 20.07
N VAL A 337 7.56 -4.71 19.59
CA VAL A 337 8.53 -3.62 19.64
C VAL A 337 8.70 -3.03 18.25
N PHE A 338 8.61 -1.71 18.17
CA PHE A 338 8.84 -0.93 16.97
C PHE A 338 10.08 -0.07 17.18
N SER A 339 10.99 -0.06 16.23
CA SER A 339 12.04 0.96 16.19
C SER A 339 11.45 2.35 16.04
N SER A 340 12.24 3.38 16.37
CA SER A 340 11.82 4.79 16.23
C SER A 340 11.31 5.21 14.84
N ASP A 341 11.63 4.44 13.78
CA ASP A 341 11.12 4.65 12.43
C ASP A 341 9.81 3.92 12.11
N GLY A 342 9.34 3.04 12.99
CA GLY A 342 8.14 2.22 12.84
C GLY A 342 8.40 0.79 12.38
N THR A 343 9.66 0.36 12.20
CA THR A 343 9.96 -1.03 11.83
C THR A 343 9.73 -1.97 13.02
N VAL A 344 9.02 -3.08 12.83
CA VAL A 344 8.88 -4.11 13.87
C VAL A 344 10.22 -4.82 14.07
N THR A 345 10.76 -4.77 15.29
CA THR A 345 12.02 -5.43 15.68
C THR A 345 11.80 -6.67 16.53
N TYR A 346 10.60 -6.82 17.10
CA TYR A 346 10.21 -7.98 17.88
C TYR A 346 8.69 -8.10 17.96
N ASP A 347 8.19 -9.33 17.92
CA ASP A 347 6.78 -9.63 18.10
C ASP A 347 6.61 -10.96 18.85
N SER A 348 6.09 -10.89 20.08
CA SER A 348 5.88 -12.07 20.94
C SER A 348 4.91 -13.13 20.39
N ALA A 349 4.25 -12.88 19.27
CA ALA A 349 3.46 -13.89 18.55
C ALA A 349 4.33 -14.85 17.73
N VAL A 350 5.54 -14.44 17.33
CA VAL A 350 6.46 -15.23 16.50
C VAL A 350 7.86 -15.37 17.12
N ASP A 351 8.24 -14.42 17.99
CA ASP A 351 9.51 -14.40 18.70
C ASP A 351 9.37 -14.89 20.14
N SER A 352 10.51 -15.18 20.77
CA SER A 352 10.58 -15.63 22.17
C SER A 352 11.82 -15.09 22.87
N GLY A 353 11.77 -15.05 24.20
CA GLY A 353 12.87 -14.56 25.03
C GLY A 353 12.89 -13.03 25.19
N ASP A 354 13.95 -12.55 25.84
CA ASP A 354 14.17 -11.12 26.07
C ASP A 354 14.46 -10.38 24.76
N VAL A 355 14.13 -9.09 24.71
CA VAL A 355 14.32 -8.23 23.53
C VAL A 355 15.17 -7.01 23.85
N TYR A 356 16.07 -6.66 22.93
CA TYR A 356 16.78 -5.38 22.97
C TYR A 356 15.89 -4.26 22.39
N VAL A 357 15.75 -3.17 23.13
CA VAL A 357 15.05 -1.96 22.68
C VAL A 357 16.02 -0.78 22.73
N ALA A 358 16.14 -0.02 21.64
CA ALA A 358 16.97 1.17 21.59
C ALA A 358 16.24 2.37 22.22
N ARG A 359 17.01 3.39 22.62
CA ARG A 359 16.43 4.68 23.04
C ARG A 359 15.55 5.24 21.91
N GLY A 360 14.30 5.55 22.23
CA GLY A 360 13.31 6.08 21.29
C GLY A 360 12.47 5.00 20.58
N ASP A 361 12.71 3.72 20.85
CA ASP A 361 11.85 2.64 20.39
C ASP A 361 10.54 2.59 21.18
N TYR A 362 9.51 2.01 20.56
CA TYR A 362 8.16 1.94 21.07
C TYR A 362 7.77 0.51 21.39
N ILE A 363 7.05 0.31 22.48
CA ILE A 363 6.60 -1.00 22.95
C ILE A 363 5.08 -0.97 23.04
N GLU A 364 4.41 -1.79 22.23
CA GLU A 364 2.97 -2.00 22.25
C GLU A 364 2.62 -3.18 23.14
N CYS A 365 1.60 -3.03 24.00
CA CYS A 365 0.99 -4.10 24.78
C CYS A 365 -0.49 -4.19 24.41
N ALA A 366 -0.85 -5.23 23.65
CA ALA A 366 -2.23 -5.49 23.23
C ALA A 366 -2.78 -6.74 23.94
N GLY A 367 -3.98 -6.63 24.53
CA GLY A 367 -4.62 -7.70 25.29
C GLY A 367 -6.13 -7.51 25.38
N VAL A 368 -6.81 -8.27 26.24
CA VAL A 368 -8.25 -8.09 26.50
C VAL A 368 -8.49 -7.19 27.72
N PRO A 369 -9.69 -6.60 27.90
CA PRO A 369 -9.96 -5.74 29.06
C PRO A 369 -9.58 -6.39 30.39
N LYS A 370 -8.90 -5.62 31.25
CA LYS A 370 -8.36 -6.01 32.57
C LYS A 370 -7.11 -6.89 32.55
N ASP A 371 -6.59 -7.28 31.39
CA ASP A 371 -5.29 -7.93 31.27
C ASP A 371 -4.19 -7.06 31.89
N VAL A 372 -3.20 -7.71 32.51
CA VAL A 372 -2.05 -7.04 33.13
C VAL A 372 -0.77 -7.59 32.52
N PHE A 373 0.11 -6.69 32.09
CA PHE A 373 1.46 -7.02 31.63
C PHE A 373 2.48 -6.49 32.64
N THR A 374 3.57 -7.22 32.80
CA THR A 374 4.75 -6.79 33.58
C THR A 374 5.96 -6.75 32.66
N LEU A 375 6.53 -5.56 32.48
CA LEU A 375 7.70 -5.29 31.66
C LEU A 375 8.90 -5.05 32.58
N LYS A 376 9.93 -5.90 32.48
CA LYS A 376 11.18 -5.81 33.24
C LYS A 376 12.26 -5.24 32.35
N ALA A 377 12.49 -3.93 32.47
CA ALA A 377 13.48 -3.23 31.67
C ALA A 377 14.79 -3.05 32.44
N LYS A 378 15.91 -3.33 31.79
CA LYS A 378 17.25 -3.09 32.34
C LYS A 378 18.06 -2.30 31.31
N SER A 379 18.43 -1.07 31.65
CA SER A 379 19.36 -0.27 30.84
C SER A 379 20.69 -1.02 30.62
N VAL A 380 21.19 -0.96 29.40
CA VAL A 380 22.51 -1.48 29.02
C VAL A 380 23.49 -0.32 28.88
N SER A 381 24.66 -0.47 29.51
CA SER A 381 25.76 0.49 29.32
C SER A 381 26.43 0.26 27.97
N ALA A 382 26.99 1.32 27.38
CA ALA A 382 27.78 1.23 26.15
C ALA A 382 29.08 0.43 26.42
N GLY A 383 29.00 -0.91 26.41
CA GLY A 383 30.13 -1.79 26.69
C GLY A 383 29.75 -3.26 26.96
N GLU A 384 28.52 -3.54 27.40
CA GLU A 384 28.07 -4.92 27.62
C GLU A 384 27.52 -5.53 26.31
N ARG A 385 28.41 -6.04 25.46
CA ARG A 385 28.01 -7.09 24.49
C ARG A 385 27.91 -8.40 25.26
N ARG A 386 26.72 -9.01 25.29
CA ARG A 386 26.55 -10.41 25.70
C ARG A 386 26.93 -11.33 24.57
#